data_AF-A0A2W1BB11-F1
#
_entry.id   AF-A0A2W1BB11-F1
#
_cell.length_a   1.000
_cell.length_b   1.000
_cell.length_c   1.000
_cell.angle_alpha   90.00
_cell.angle_beta   90.00
_cell.angle_gamma   90.00
#
_symmetry.space_group_name_H-M   'P 1'
#
loop_
_entity.id
_entity.type
_entity.pdbx_description
1 polymer ?
#
loop_
_entity_poly.entity_id
_entity_poly.type
_entity_poly.pdbx_seq_one_letter_code
_entity_poly.pdbx_strand_id
1 'polypeptide(L)'
;MRALVVGATSWGCTLALQLDRAGTETVVLCRDPAESALLAAERENRRLLPGITLPDSLHFTHDPAAVGPLDAAILAVPIQRLRQNMAAVVALPG
;
A
#
# COMPACT_ATOMS: atom_id res chain seq x y z
N MET A 1 15.01 5.69 -2.54
CA MET A 1 13.79 5.78 -3.35
C MET A 1 12.64 5.31 -2.49
N ARG A 2 11.52 6.03 -2.50
CA ARG A 2 10.33 5.75 -1.71
C ARG A 2 9.09 5.69 -2.59
N ALA A 3 8.32 4.62 -2.45
CA ALA A 3 7.19 4.33 -3.31
C ALA A 3 5.90 4.14 -2.51
N LEU A 4 4.81 4.65 -3.04
CA LEU A 4 3.45 4.40 -2.56
C LEU A 4 2.78 3.36 -3.44
N VAL A 5 2.18 2.33 -2.83
CA VAL A 5 1.24 1.43 -3.50
C VAL A 5 -0.17 1.72 -3.00
N VAL A 6 -1.03 2.21 -3.89
CA VAL A 6 -2.42 2.50 -3.57
C VAL A 6 -3.25 1.23 -3.72
N GLY A 7 -3.79 0.75 -2.60
CA GLY A 7 -4.66 -0.42 -2.51
C GLY A 7 -3.94 -1.69 -2.06
N ALA A 8 -4.38 -2.27 -0.95
CA ALA A 8 -3.94 -3.57 -0.44
C ALA A 8 -4.59 -4.75 -1.19
N THR A 9 -4.56 -4.72 -2.53
CA THR A 9 -5.05 -5.82 -3.37
C THR A 9 -4.02 -6.97 -3.43
N SER A 10 -4.36 -8.13 -3.98
CA SER A 10 -3.38 -9.22 -4.20
C SER A 10 -2.14 -8.71 -4.96
N TRP A 11 -2.35 -7.97 -6.04
CA TRP A 11 -1.28 -7.33 -6.80
C TRP A 11 -0.63 -6.16 -6.07
N GLY A 12 -1.38 -5.37 -5.31
CA GLY A 12 -0.82 -4.29 -4.50
C GLY A 12 0.17 -4.81 -3.45
N CYS A 13 -0.23 -5.81 -2.66
CA CYS A 13 0.66 -6.47 -1.71
C CYS A 13 1.85 -7.15 -2.40
N THR A 14 1.63 -7.78 -3.57
CA THR A 14 2.71 -8.41 -4.35
C THR A 14 3.74 -7.39 -4.83
N LEU A 15 3.30 -6.29 -5.42
CA LEU A 15 4.18 -5.22 -5.89
C LEU A 15 4.91 -4.55 -4.72
N ALA A 16 4.21 -4.31 -3.61
CA ALA A 16 4.84 -3.77 -2.41
C ALA A 16 5.98 -4.67 -1.90
N LEU A 17 5.75 -5.98 -1.86
CA LEU A 17 6.77 -6.95 -1.49
C LEU A 17 7.96 -6.97 -2.47
N GLN A 18 7.72 -6.83 -3.77
CA GLN A 18 8.81 -6.78 -4.76
C GLN A 18 9.63 -5.50 -4.66
N LEU A 19 8.98 -4.36 -4.42
CA LEU A 19 9.66 -3.07 -4.21
C LEU A 19 10.52 -3.09 -2.94
N ASP A 20 9.98 -3.60 -1.85
CA ASP A 20 10.71 -3.79 -0.59
C ASP A 20 11.94 -4.68 -0.77
N ARG A 21 11.79 -5.82 -1.45
CA ARG A 21 12.92 -6.70 -1.80
C ARG A 21 13.96 -6.04 -2.69
N ALA A 22 13.57 -5.06 -3.50
CA ALA A 22 14.48 -4.26 -4.31
C ALA A 22 15.13 -3.11 -3.52
N GLY A 23 14.89 -2.99 -2.21
CA GLY A 23 15.43 -1.94 -1.35
C GLY A 23 14.70 -0.60 -1.45
N THR A 24 13.46 -0.59 -1.94
CA THR A 24 12.62 0.61 -1.98
C THR A 24 11.79 0.71 -0.71
N GLU A 25 11.89 1.84 -0.01
CA GLU A 25 11.00 2.10 1.12
C GLU A 25 9.57 2.17 0.61
N THR A 26 8.71 1.28 1.10
CA THR A 26 7.40 1.07 0.49
C THR A 26 6.28 1.25 1.51
N VAL A 27 5.33 2.12 1.15
CA VAL A 27 4.10 2.35 1.91
C VAL A 27 2.91 1.83 1.10
N VAL A 28 2.02 1.09 1.75
CA VAL A 28 0.75 0.64 1.18
C VAL A 28 -0.37 1.49 1.75
N LEU A 29 -1.08 2.19 0.88
CA LEU A 29 -2.30 2.92 1.23
C LEU A 29 -3.50 1.97 1.20
N CYS A 30 -3.94 1.58 2.38
CA CYS A 30 -5.14 0.80 2.63
C CYS A 30 -6.40 1.65 2.48
N ARG A 31 -7.54 0.99 2.31
CA ARG A 31 -8.82 1.68 2.13
C ARG A 31 -9.35 2.30 3.42
N ASP A 32 -9.13 1.64 4.54
CA ASP A 32 -9.76 1.98 5.82
C ASP A 32 -8.85 1.62 7.01
N PRO A 33 -9.09 2.20 8.20
CA PRO A 33 -8.22 1.99 9.37
C PRO A 33 -8.11 0.53 9.77
N ALA A 34 -9.21 -0.22 9.68
CA ALA A 34 -9.25 -1.63 10.06
C ALA A 34 -8.34 -2.47 9.16
N GLU A 35 -8.37 -2.23 7.84
CA GLU A 35 -7.47 -2.91 6.89
C GLU A 35 -6.00 -2.59 7.17
N SER A 36 -5.65 -1.31 7.42
CA SER A 36 -4.26 -0.94 7.73
C SER A 36 -3.76 -1.56 9.03
N ALA A 37 -4.57 -1.53 10.09
CA ALA A 37 -4.21 -2.10 11.39
C ALA A 37 -4.07 -3.63 11.32
N LEU A 38 -4.98 -4.31 10.60
CA LEU A 38 -4.93 -5.75 10.43
C LEU A 38 -3.63 -6.17 9.71
N LEU A 39 -3.27 -5.50 8.61
CA LEU A 39 -2.06 -5.84 7.86
C LEU A 39 -0.78 -5.55 8.63
N ALA A 40 -0.76 -4.45 9.39
CA ALA A 40 0.37 -4.12 10.26
C ALA A 40 0.54 -5.14 11.39
N ALA A 41 -0.56 -5.64 11.98
CA ALA A 41 -0.53 -6.60 13.08
C ALA A 41 -0.25 -8.03 12.62
N GLU A 42 -0.99 -8.52 11.62
CA GLU A 42 -0.92 -9.92 11.18
C GLU A 42 0.27 -10.18 10.25
N ARG A 43 0.82 -9.13 9.62
CA ARG A 43 1.88 -9.24 8.62
C ARG A 43 1.56 -10.24 7.52
N GLU A 44 0.29 -10.38 7.17
CA GLU A 44 -0.19 -11.28 6.13
C GLU A 44 -1.55 -10.78 5.64
N ASN A 45 -1.74 -10.70 4.33
CA ASN A 45 -3.06 -10.46 3.76
C ASN A 45 -3.78 -11.79 3.51
N ARG A 46 -4.25 -12.46 4.57
CA ARG A 46 -4.89 -13.79 4.48
C ARG A 46 -6.03 -13.87 3.46
N ARG A 47 -6.72 -12.76 3.21
CA ARG A 47 -7.85 -12.69 2.28
C ARG A 47 -7.42 -12.68 0.82
N LEU A 48 -6.32 -12.01 0.49
CA LEU A 48 -5.94 -11.72 -0.90
C LEU A 48 -4.58 -12.25 -1.32
N LEU A 49 -3.73 -12.60 -0.36
CA LEU A 49 -2.40 -13.15 -0.58
C LEU A 49 -2.05 -14.15 0.56
N PRO A 50 -2.82 -15.25 0.70
CA PRO A 50 -2.65 -16.21 1.78
C PRO A 50 -1.29 -16.93 1.72
N GLY A 51 -0.69 -17.17 2.88
CA GLY A 51 0.57 -17.90 3.04
C GLY A 51 1.82 -17.05 2.78
N ILE A 52 1.67 -15.75 2.52
CA ILE A 52 2.79 -14.84 2.25
C ILE A 52 2.97 -13.84 3.39
N THR A 53 4.08 -13.96 4.11
CA THR A 53 4.48 -13.00 5.14
C THR A 53 4.92 -11.67 4.49
N LEU A 54 4.34 -10.58 4.98
CA LEU A 54 4.67 -9.20 4.65
C LEU A 54 5.76 -8.74 5.63
N PRO A 55 6.94 -8.30 5.14
CA PRO A 55 8.08 -8.00 6.00
C PRO A 55 7.85 -6.77 6.87
N ASP A 56 8.64 -6.66 7.94
CA ASP A 56 8.44 -5.59 8.91
C ASP A 56 8.70 -4.17 8.37
N SER A 57 9.51 -4.09 7.33
CA SER A 57 9.85 -2.89 6.58
C SER A 57 8.70 -2.34 5.73
N LEU A 58 7.65 -3.12 5.46
CA LEU A 58 6.46 -2.60 4.79
C LEU A 58 5.60 -1.80 5.75
N HIS A 59 5.27 -0.57 5.35
CA HIS A 59 4.38 0.30 6.11
C HIS A 59 2.97 0.27 5.54
N PHE A 60 1.95 0.17 6.40
CA PHE A 60 0.55 0.21 6.02
C PHE A 60 -0.12 1.42 6.68
N THR A 61 -0.82 2.23 5.90
CA THR A 61 -1.60 3.37 6.39
C THR A 61 -2.91 3.49 5.63
N HIS A 62 -3.94 4.06 6.25
CA HIS A 62 -5.16 4.48 5.56
C HIS A 62 -5.22 6.01 5.36
N ASP A 63 -4.26 6.73 5.94
CA ASP A 63 -4.19 8.18 5.90
C ASP A 63 -3.14 8.63 4.87
N PRO A 64 -3.55 9.27 3.76
CA PRO A 64 -2.63 9.84 2.78
C PRO A 64 -1.66 10.87 3.36
N ALA A 65 -2.06 11.62 4.40
CA ALA A 65 -1.21 12.64 5.01
C ALA A 65 0.01 12.03 5.73
N ALA A 66 -0.10 10.79 6.20
CA ALA A 66 0.98 10.05 6.83
C ALA A 66 2.01 9.49 5.81
N VAL A 67 1.72 9.55 4.51
CA VAL A 67 2.59 8.95 3.49
C VAL A 67 3.90 9.73 3.35
N GLY A 68 3.99 11.02 3.64
CA GLY A 68 5.24 11.81 3.49
C GLY A 68 5.78 11.87 2.04
N PRO A 69 6.98 12.43 1.81
CA PRO A 69 7.54 12.59 0.46
C PRO A 69 7.75 11.25 -0.25
N LEU A 70 7.45 11.21 -1.56
CA LEU A 70 7.49 10.00 -2.38
C LEU A 70 8.04 10.29 -3.78
N ASP A 71 8.79 9.34 -4.32
CA ASP A 71 9.36 9.41 -5.67
C ASP A 71 8.40 8.85 -6.73
N ALA A 72 7.56 7.88 -6.34
CA ALA A 72 6.65 7.20 -7.23
C ALA A 72 5.38 6.72 -6.51
N ALA A 73 4.27 6.63 -7.26
CA ALA A 73 3.04 6.02 -6.81
C ALA A 73 2.53 4.99 -7.84
N ILE A 74 2.10 3.83 -7.36
CA ILE A 74 1.51 2.75 -8.15
C ILE A 74 0.05 2.58 -7.74
N LEU A 75 -0.88 2.73 -8.69
CA LEU A 75 -2.30 2.47 -8.44
C LEU A 75 -2.62 1.00 -8.70
N ALA A 76 -2.64 0.19 -7.65
CA ALA A 76 -2.96 -1.24 -7.70
C ALA A 76 -4.43 -1.50 -7.31
N VAL A 77 -5.35 -0.81 -7.96
CA VAL A 77 -6.79 -0.82 -7.66
C VAL A 77 -7.60 -1.35 -8.84
N PRO A 78 -8.81 -1.91 -8.63
CA PRO A 78 -9.71 -2.26 -9.73
C PRO A 78 -10.01 -1.04 -10.61
N ILE A 79 -9.94 -1.21 -11.92
CA ILE A 79 -10.06 -0.11 -12.89
C ILE A 79 -11.37 0.67 -12.74
N GLN A 80 -12.46 -0.02 -12.37
CA GLN A 80 -13.78 0.58 -12.15
C GLN A 80 -13.77 1.61 -11.00
N ARG A 81 -12.81 1.47 -10.06
CA ARG A 81 -12.62 2.38 -8.92
C ARG A 81 -11.43 3.32 -9.10
N LEU A 82 -10.80 3.35 -10.27
CA LEU A 82 -9.60 4.16 -10.50
C LEU A 82 -9.83 5.63 -10.15
N ARG A 83 -10.89 6.24 -10.69
CA ARG A 83 -11.22 7.66 -10.45
C ARG A 83 -11.39 7.99 -8.97
N GLN A 84 -12.06 7.12 -8.22
CA GLN A 84 -12.26 7.31 -6.78
C GLN A 84 -10.92 7.25 -6.04
N ASN A 85 -10.05 6.31 -6.41
CA ASN A 85 -8.74 6.15 -5.76
C ASN A 85 -7.74 7.25 -6.16
N MET A 86 -7.92 7.93 -7.30
CA MET A 86 -7.09 9.08 -7.66
C MET A 86 -7.22 10.24 -6.65
N ALA A 87 -8.36 10.39 -5.97
CA ALA A 87 -8.51 11.40 -4.92
C ALA A 87 -7.49 11.23 -3.79
N ALA A 88 -7.13 9.99 -3.47
CA ALA A 88 -6.13 9.69 -2.45
C ALA A 88 -4.72 10.08 -2.89
N VAL A 89 -4.42 10.02 -4.19
CA VAL A 89 -3.14 10.47 -4.77
C VAL A 89 -3.04 11.99 -4.75
N VAL A 90 -4.14 12.69 -5.06
CA VAL A 90 -4.20 14.16 -4.99
C VAL A 90 -4.08 14.67 -3.56
N ALA A 91 -4.50 13.89 -2.57
CA ALA A 91 -4.41 14.22 -1.15
C ALA A 91 -3.01 14.00 -0.55
N LEU A 92 -2.05 13.50 -1.31
CA LEU A 92 -0.69 13.31 -0.83
C LEU A 92 -0.01 14.67 -0.56
N PRO A 93 0.73 14.81 0.55
CA PRO A 93 1.55 15.98 0.77
C PRO A 93 2.63 16.09 -0.32
N GLY A 94 2.84 17.32 -0.81
CA GLY A 94 3.89 17.65 -1.79
C GLY A 94 5.29 17.70 -1.20
#